data_AF-A0A519ZUW5-F1
#
_entry.id   AF-A0A519ZUW5-F1
#
_cell.length_a   1.000
_cell.length_b   1.000
_cell.length_c   1.000
_cell.angle_alpha   90.00
_cell.angle_beta   90.00
_cell.angle_gamma   90.00
#
_symmetry.space_group_name_H-M   'P 1'
#
loop_
_entity.id
_entity.type
_entity.pdbx_description
1 polymer ?
#
loop_
_entity_poly.entity_id
_entity_poly.type
_entity_poly.pdbx_seq_one_letter_code
_entity_poly.pdbx_strand_id
1 'polypeptide(L)'
;MLAFLAFVPKDEDPLDRLVAALQKWTEINPQEKVYLHMDKPYYALGDTIWFKAYVTTGSRHQLSALSGALYVELITEKDSIVKSLKLPVSAGMSMGDFTLE
;
A
#
# COMPACT_ATOMS: atom_id res chain seq x y z
N MET A 1 2.18 -54.00 35.38
CA MET A 1 2.98 -52.74 35.47
C MET A 1 2.58 -51.88 34.29
N LEU A 2 1.59 -51.01 34.46
CA LEU A 2 1.16 -50.08 33.41
C LEU A 2 2.10 -48.87 33.40
N ALA A 3 2.79 -48.64 32.28
CA ALA A 3 3.58 -47.43 32.06
C ALA A 3 2.69 -46.36 31.42
N PHE A 4 2.47 -45.25 32.13
CA PHE A 4 1.91 -44.04 31.54
C PHE A 4 3.04 -43.27 30.85
N LEU A 5 2.97 -43.12 29.53
CA LEU A 5 3.78 -42.15 28.79
C LEU A 5 3.20 -40.77 29.08
N ALA A 6 3.87 -39.98 29.91
CA ALA A 6 3.53 -38.58 30.12
C ALA A 6 3.94 -37.78 28.87
N PHE A 7 2.94 -37.27 28.13
CA PHE A 7 3.17 -36.28 27.09
C PHE A 7 3.46 -34.95 27.78
N VAL A 8 4.72 -34.52 27.79
CA VAL A 8 5.09 -33.18 28.26
C VAL A 8 4.83 -32.23 27.09
N PRO A 9 3.83 -31.32 27.17
CA PRO A 9 3.69 -30.30 26.15
C PRO A 9 4.97 -29.47 26.12
N LYS A 10 5.57 -29.34 24.93
CA LYS A 10 6.72 -28.46 24.73
C LYS A 10 6.24 -27.04 25.03
N ASP A 11 6.71 -26.45 26.12
CA ASP A 11 6.49 -25.03 26.38
C ASP A 11 7.00 -24.27 25.15
N GLU A 12 6.11 -23.49 24.53
CA GLU A 12 6.45 -22.67 23.36
C GLU A 12 7.62 -21.75 23.71
N ASP A 13 8.67 -21.77 22.88
CA ASP A 13 9.85 -20.93 23.05
C ASP A 13 9.39 -19.46 23.14
N PRO A 14 9.85 -18.68 24.13
CA PRO A 14 9.57 -17.24 24.19
C PRO A 14 9.82 -16.50 22.86
N LEU A 15 10.76 -16.98 22.04
CA LEU A 15 11.02 -16.48 20.69
C LEU A 15 9.88 -16.79 19.72
N ASP A 16 9.30 -17.99 19.76
CA ASP A 16 8.17 -18.39 18.90
C ASP A 16 6.96 -17.49 19.16
N ARG A 17 6.69 -17.18 20.44
CA ARG A 17 5.61 -16.25 20.83
C ARG A 17 5.83 -14.84 20.31
N LEU A 18 7.08 -14.34 20.36
CA LEU A 18 7.42 -13.03 19.84
C LEU A 18 7.25 -12.97 18.32
N VAL A 19 7.72 -13.99 17.59
CA VAL A 19 7.56 -14.11 16.15
C VAL A 19 6.08 -14.14 15.77
N ALA A 20 5.26 -14.93 16.46
CA ALA A 20 3.82 -15.01 16.22
C ALA A 20 3.12 -13.66 16.45
N ALA A 21 3.50 -12.92 17.50
CA ALA A 21 2.95 -11.60 17.78
C ALA A 21 3.30 -10.58 16.69
N LEU A 22 4.55 -10.59 16.19
CA LEU A 22 4.99 -9.71 15.11
C LEU A 22 4.32 -10.05 13.77
N GLN A 23 4.16 -11.34 13.47
CA GLN A 23 3.42 -11.80 12.29
C GLN A 23 1.98 -11.31 12.34
N LYS A 24 1.29 -11.54 13.45
CA LYS A 24 -0.07 -11.06 13.67
C LYS A 24 -0.18 -9.54 13.53
N TRP A 25 0.76 -8.79 14.10
CA TRP A 25 0.77 -7.33 13.98
C TRP A 25 0.93 -6.87 12.53
N THR A 26 1.76 -7.57 11.75
CA THR A 26 1.97 -7.27 10.32
C THR A 26 0.72 -7.58 9.48
N GLU A 27 -0.03 -8.62 9.83
CA GLU A 27 -1.26 -9.01 9.14
C GLU A 27 -2.42 -8.04 9.42
N ILE A 28 -2.57 -7.58 10.65
CA ILE A 28 -3.67 -6.67 11.02
C ILE A 28 -3.38 -5.19 10.67
N ASN A 29 -2.11 -4.84 10.40
CA ASN A 29 -1.71 -3.49 10.00
C ASN A 29 -1.04 -3.48 8.62
N PRO A 30 -1.78 -3.81 7.54
CA PRO A 30 -1.23 -3.77 6.20
C PRO A 30 -0.82 -2.33 5.84
N GLN A 31 0.46 -2.14 5.51
CA GLN A 31 0.98 -0.86 5.04
C GLN A 31 0.76 -0.77 3.53
N GLU A 32 0.05 0.25 3.05
CA GLU A 32 -0.10 0.49 1.62
C GLU A 32 0.94 1.50 1.11
N LYS A 33 1.43 1.27 -0.11
CA LYS A 33 2.32 2.19 -0.83
C LYS A 33 1.73 2.53 -2.17
N VAL A 34 1.68 3.83 -2.48
CA VAL A 34 1.17 4.36 -3.76
C VAL A 34 2.35 4.70 -4.67
N TYR A 35 2.26 4.27 -5.93
CA TYR A 35 3.20 4.60 -6.99
C TYR A 35 2.45 5.25 -8.14
N LEU A 36 2.97 6.37 -8.65
CA LEU A 36 2.45 7.03 -9.85
C LEU A 36 3.44 6.84 -10.99
N HIS A 37 2.95 6.37 -12.14
CA HIS A 37 3.70 6.30 -13.37
C HIS A 37 3.10 7.30 -14.36
N MET A 38 3.90 8.31 -14.73
CA MET A 38 3.53 9.38 -15.64
C MET A 38 3.95 9.04 -17.08
N ASP A 39 3.27 9.64 -18.07
CA ASP A 39 3.58 9.43 -19.49
C ASP A 39 4.86 10.13 -19.96
N LYS A 40 5.26 11.25 -19.32
CA LYS A 40 6.45 12.03 -19.67
C LYS A 40 7.21 12.50 -18.41
N PRO A 41 8.51 12.77 -18.54
CA PRO A 41 9.30 13.36 -17.45
C PRO A 41 9.14 14.88 -17.32
N TYR A 42 8.69 15.58 -18.37
CA TYR A 42 8.54 17.03 -18.40
C TYR A 42 7.29 17.44 -19.17
N TYR A 43 6.65 18.52 -18.73
CA TYR A 43 5.41 19.06 -19.29
C TYR A 43 5.49 20.58 -19.40
N ALA A 44 4.88 21.14 -20.43
CA ALA A 44 4.71 22.58 -20.63
C ALA A 44 3.28 23.03 -20.31
N LEU A 45 3.06 24.34 -20.26
CA LEU A 45 1.70 24.89 -20.20
C LEU A 45 0.88 24.44 -21.42
N GLY A 46 -0.36 24.01 -21.17
CA GLY A 46 -1.24 23.41 -22.17
C GLY A 46 -1.09 21.89 -22.32
N ASP A 47 -0.10 21.24 -21.70
CA ASP A 47 0.01 19.78 -21.69
C ASP A 47 -0.97 19.14 -20.69
N THR A 48 -1.31 17.87 -20.94
CA THR A 48 -1.98 17.00 -19.98
C THR A 48 -1.00 15.98 -19.41
N ILE A 49 -0.89 15.93 -18.09
CA ILE A 49 -0.15 14.91 -17.34
C ILE A 49 -1.05 13.68 -17.23
N TRP A 50 -0.74 12.61 -17.97
CA TRP A 50 -1.43 11.34 -17.83
C TRP A 50 -0.68 10.45 -16.85
N PHE A 51 -1.40 9.80 -15.94
CA PHE A 51 -0.78 8.87 -15.02
C PHE A 51 -1.60 7.61 -14.76
N LYS A 52 -0.87 6.53 -14.49
CA LYS A 52 -1.38 5.29 -13.91
C LYS A 52 -0.85 5.15 -12.49
N ALA A 53 -1.75 4.89 -11.56
CA ALA A 53 -1.44 4.67 -10.16
C ALA A 53 -1.51 3.20 -9.80
N TYR A 54 -0.63 2.78 -8.89
CA TYR A 54 -0.61 1.44 -8.29
C TYR A 54 -0.57 1.57 -6.78
N VAL A 55 -1.55 0.97 -6.11
CA VAL A 55 -1.59 0.83 -4.65
C VAL A 55 -1.14 -0.59 -4.33
N THR A 56 -0.09 -0.73 -3.53
CA THR A 56 0.53 -2.02 -3.23
C THR A 56 0.62 -2.27 -1.73
N THR A 57 0.64 -3.54 -1.35
CA THR A 57 0.88 -4.00 0.02
C THR A 57 2.39 -4.02 0.29
N GLY A 58 2.84 -3.30 1.30
CA GLY A 58 4.25 -2.97 1.52
C GLY A 58 5.17 -4.15 1.83
N SER A 59 4.65 -5.27 2.33
CA SER A 59 5.45 -6.47 2.66
C SER A 59 5.72 -7.37 1.46
N ARG A 60 4.86 -7.35 0.43
CA ARG A 60 4.95 -8.24 -0.73
C ARG A 60 4.97 -7.50 -2.08
N HIS A 61 4.82 -6.18 -2.06
CA HIS A 61 4.65 -5.33 -3.25
C HIS A 61 3.56 -5.80 -4.22
N GLN A 62 2.54 -6.48 -3.69
CA GLN A 62 1.40 -6.96 -4.47
C GLN A 62 0.33 -5.88 -4.53
N LEU A 63 -0.42 -5.80 -5.63
CA LEU A 63 -1.54 -4.87 -5.76
C LEU A 63 -2.51 -5.05 -4.58
N SER A 64 -2.84 -3.94 -3.92
CA SER A 64 -3.70 -3.93 -2.75
C SER A 64 -5.15 -3.90 -3.16
N ALA A 65 -5.96 -4.76 -2.53
CA ALA A 65 -7.42 -4.73 -2.65
C ALA A 65 -8.10 -4.05 -1.45
N LEU A 66 -7.33 -3.39 -0.57
CA LEU A 66 -7.81 -2.80 0.68
C LEU A 66 -8.44 -1.42 0.46
N SER A 67 -7.69 -0.48 -0.11
CA SER A 67 -8.18 0.86 -0.39
C SER A 67 -8.98 0.94 -1.70
N GLY A 68 -10.18 1.52 -1.63
CA GLY A 68 -11.07 1.72 -2.78
C GLY A 68 -11.02 3.11 -3.43
N ALA A 69 -10.30 4.06 -2.83
CA ALA A 69 -10.16 5.42 -3.35
C ALA A 69 -8.73 5.92 -3.18
N LEU A 70 -8.23 6.61 -4.20
CA LEU A 70 -6.94 7.27 -4.24
C LEU A 70 -7.16 8.77 -4.35
N TYR A 71 -6.51 9.54 -3.48
CA TYR A 71 -6.48 10.99 -3.53
C TYR A 71 -5.14 11.42 -4.13
N VAL A 72 -5.17 12.25 -5.17
CA VAL A 72 -3.97 12.75 -5.85
C VAL A 72 -4.07 14.26 -5.92
N GLU A 73 -3.04 14.95 -5.47
CA GLU A 73 -2.99 16.42 -5.47
C GLU A 73 -1.80 16.90 -6.31
N LEU A 74 -2.08 17.82 -7.22
CA LEU A 74 -1.05 18.55 -7.95
C LEU A 74 -0.69 19.79 -7.13
N ILE A 75 0.52 19.82 -6.60
CA ILE A 75 1.04 20.91 -5.77
C ILE A 75 2.09 21.72 -6.55
N THR A 76 2.08 23.04 -6.35
CA THR A 76 3.09 23.95 -6.91
C THR A 76 4.36 24.00 -6.05
N GLU A 77 5.42 24.59 -6.60
CA GLU A 77 6.65 24.91 -5.86
C GLU A 77 6.43 25.83 -4.64
N LYS A 78 5.29 26.54 -4.59
CA LYS A 78 4.90 27.41 -3.47
C LYS A 78 4.03 26.69 -2.44
N ASP A 79 4.04 25.36 -2.44
CA ASP A 79 3.25 24.50 -1.54
C ASP A 79 1.72 24.77 -1.61
N SER A 80 1.27 25.26 -2.77
CA SER A 80 -0.15 25.52 -3.03
C SER A 80 -0.74 24.40 -3.88
N ILE A 81 -1.88 23.85 -3.46
CA ILE A 81 -2.65 22.87 -4.23
C ILE A 81 -3.27 23.55 -5.44
N VAL A 82 -2.93 23.09 -6.63
CA VAL A 82 -3.53 23.52 -7.90
C VAL A 82 -4.84 22.79 -8.15
N LYS A 83 -4.82 21.47 -7.97
CA LYS A 83 -5.95 20.59 -8.29
C LYS A 83 -5.86 19.31 -7.47
N SER A 84 -7.01 18.81 -7.04
CA SER A 84 -7.13 17.52 -6.33
C SER A 84 -8.08 16.60 -7.09
N LEU A 85 -7.71 15.33 -7.18
CA LEU A 85 -8.51 14.26 -7.76
C LEU A 85 -8.80 13.20 -6.71
N LYS A 86 -10.04 12.71 -6.70
CA LYS A 86 -10.42 11.50 -5.98
C LYS A 86 -10.77 10.43 -7.01
N LEU A 87 -9.92 9.43 -7.14
CA LEU A 87 -10.03 8.39 -8.14
C LEU A 87 -10.46 7.06 -7.48
N PRO A 88 -11.38 6.30 -8.10
CA PRO A 88 -11.66 4.94 -7.64
C PRO A 88 -10.44 4.05 -7.90
N VAL A 89 -10.17 3.15 -6.96
CA VAL A 89 -9.12 2.12 -7.09
C VAL A 89 -9.80 0.79 -7.36
N SER A 90 -9.41 0.13 -8.44
CA SER A 90 -9.90 -1.19 -8.81
C SER A 90 -8.72 -2.15 -8.95
N ALA A 91 -8.76 -3.26 -8.20
CA ALA A 91 -7.67 -4.23 -8.14
C ALA A 91 -6.28 -3.59 -7.89
N GLY A 92 -6.22 -2.60 -6.98
CA GLY A 92 -4.99 -1.88 -6.65
C GLY A 92 -4.47 -0.94 -7.75
N MET A 93 -5.26 -0.64 -8.77
CA MET A 93 -4.89 0.25 -9.87
C MET A 93 -5.88 1.40 -10.01
N SER A 94 -5.38 2.53 -10.49
CA SER A 94 -6.20 3.68 -10.88
C SER A 94 -5.53 4.44 -12.03
N MET A 95 -6.29 5.29 -12.72
CA MET A 95 -5.81 6.14 -13.81
C MET A 95 -6.43 7.52 -13.68
N GLY A 96 -5.70 8.55 -14.05
CA GLY A 96 -6.17 9.92 -14.05
C GLY A 96 -5.25 10.85 -14.80
N ASP A 97 -5.65 12.11 -14.86
CA ASP A 97 -4.94 13.14 -15.59
C ASP A 97 -5.07 14.53 -14.98
N PHE A 98 -4.06 15.37 -15.22
CA PHE A 98 -4.10 16.80 -14.91
C PHE A 98 -3.76 17.62 -16.15
N THR A 99 -4.70 18.42 -16.65
CA THR A 99 -4.40 19.46 -17.65
C THR A 99 -3.76 20.67 -16.98
N LEU A 100 -2.63 21.11 -17.54
CA LEU A 100 -1.93 22.32 -17.13
C LEU A 100 -2.47 23.51 -17.93
N GLU A 101 -3.08 24.46 -17.23
CA GLU A 101 -3.63 25.70 -17.79
C GLU A 101 -2.76 26.91 -17.45
#